data_AF-A0A0B1RXF3-F1
#
_entry.id   AF-A0A0B1RXF3-F1
#
_cell.length_a   1.000
_cell.length_b   1.000
_cell.length_c   1.000
_cell.angle_alpha   90.00
_cell.angle_beta   90.00
_cell.angle_gamma   90.00
#
_symmetry.space_group_name_H-M   'P 1'
#
loop_
_entity.id
_entity.type
_entity.pdbx_description
1 polymer ?
#
loop_
_entity_poly.entity_id
_entity_poly.type
_entity_poly.pdbx_seq_one_letter_code
_entity_poly.pdbx_strand_id
1 'polypeptide(L)' 'MQLFQVVTDKAIHLPPQPRVREVVVPTSYRTKSGAKFKARALQYCLEDDVNILQNNDWIVHLDEETLLTTNAVSSFLLF' A
#
# COMPACT_ATOMS: atom_id res chain seq x y z
N MET A 1 -6.45 14.49 -1.35
CA MET A 1 -5.94 14.45 0.04
C MET A 1 -5.16 13.16 0.19
N GLN A 2 -3.89 13.18 0.61
CA GLN A 2 -3.02 12.00 0.60
C GLN A 2 -3.24 11.13 1.86
N LEU A 3 -3.51 9.84 1.66
CA LEU A 3 -3.75 8.82 2.70
C LEU A 3 -2.66 7.75 2.60
N PHE A 4 -2.03 7.39 3.72
CA PHE A 4 -1.04 6.32 3.78
C PHE A 4 -1.70 5.03 4.25
N GLN A 5 -1.52 3.93 3.51
CA GLN A 5 -1.94 2.61 3.95
C GLN A 5 -0.73 1.80 4.42
N VAL A 6 -0.83 1.22 5.61
CA VAL A 6 0.15 0.27 6.14
C VAL A 6 -0.49 -1.11 6.12
N VAL A 7 0.01 -1.97 5.24
CA VAL A 7 -0.63 -3.27 4.97
C VAL A 7 0.25 -4.39 5.49
N THR A 8 -0.30 -5.20 6.40
CA THR A 8 0.47 -6.17 7.18
C THR A 8 -0.27 -7.49 7.32
N ASP A 9 0.47 -8.60 7.43
CA ASP A 9 -0.13 -9.91 7.70
C ASP A 9 -0.62 -10.05 9.15
N LYS A 10 -0.11 -9.20 10.06
CA LYS A 10 -0.46 -9.16 11.47
C LYS A 10 -0.76 -7.72 11.88
N ALA A 11 -1.76 -7.54 12.74
CA ALA A 11 -2.02 -6.25 13.33
C ALA A 11 -0.77 -5.76 14.09
N ILE A 12 -0.37 -4.52 13.80
CA ILE A 12 0.69 -3.79 14.50
C ILE A 12 0.11 -2.73 15.44
N HIS A 13 -1.21 -2.54 15.42
CA HIS A 13 -1.95 -1.65 16.32
C HIS A 13 -1.45 -0.21 16.25
N LEU A 14 -1.44 0.35 15.04
CA LEU A 14 -1.04 1.73 14.85
C LEU A 14 -1.96 2.66 15.68
N PRO A 15 -1.40 3.65 16.38
CA PRO A 15 -2.23 4.66 17.04
C PRO A 15 -3.08 5.39 15.99
N PRO A 16 -4.32 5.78 16.31
CA PRO A 16 -5.18 6.48 15.38
C PRO A 16 -4.51 7.75 14.84
N GLN A 17 -4.36 7.84 13.52
CA GLN A 17 -3.79 8.99 12.84
C GLN A 17 -4.71 9.40 11.69
N PRO A 18 -4.99 10.71 11.49
CA PRO A 18 -5.99 11.16 10.51
C PRO A 18 -5.73 10.76 9.05
N ARG A 19 -4.50 10.35 8.72
CA ARG A 19 -4.05 10.04 7.35
C ARG A 19 -3.30 8.72 7.25
N VAL A 20 -3.42 7.86 8.25
CA VAL A 20 -2.84 6.51 8.20
C VAL A 20 -3.94 5.49 8.44
N ARG A 21 -4.03 4.50 7.56
CA ARG A 21 -4.95 3.37 7.64
C ARG A 21 -4.14 2.08 7.75
N GLU A 22 -4.35 1.34 8.83
CA GLU A 22 -3.85 -0.02 8.93
C GLU A 22 -4.77 -0.98 8.18
N VAL A 23 -4.21 -1.85 7.33
CA VAL A 23 -4.94 -2.88 6.58
C VAL A 23 -4.32 -4.23 6.92
N VAL A 24 -5.03 -5.04 7.68
CA VAL A 24 -4.56 -6.37 8.06
C VAL A 24 -5.04 -7.38 7.03
N VAL A 25 -4.11 -8.13 6.43
CA VAL A 25 -4.42 -9.15 5.44
C VAL A 25 -4.97 -10.39 6.14
N PRO A 26 -6.24 -10.79 5.90
CA PRO A 26 -6.87 -11.93 6.58
C PRO A 26 -6.08 -13.21 6.37
N THR A 27 -5.93 -14.04 7.39
CA THR A 27 -5.18 -15.32 7.27
C THR A 27 -5.80 -16.29 6.27
N SER A 28 -7.10 -16.14 5.98
CA SER A 28 -7.83 -16.89 4.95
C SER A 28 -7.55 -16.42 3.52
N TYR A 29 -7.11 -15.17 3.33
CA TYR A 29 -6.87 -14.63 1.99
C TYR A 29 -5.72 -15.36 1.29
N ARG A 30 -5.97 -15.74 0.03
CA ARG A 30 -5.02 -16.38 -0.88
C ARG A 30 -5.01 -15.61 -2.19
N THR A 31 -3.83 -15.24 -2.63
CA THR A 31 -3.64 -14.62 -3.95
C THR A 31 -3.92 -15.64 -5.04
N LYS A 32 -4.43 -15.18 -6.19
CA LYS A 32 -4.73 -16.05 -7.36
C LYS A 32 -3.49 -16.81 -7.87
N SER A 33 -2.31 -16.19 -7.77
CA SER A 33 -1.03 -16.76 -8.21
C SER A 33 -0.29 -17.54 -7.12
N GLY A 34 -0.76 -17.54 -5.87
CA GLY A 34 -0.03 -18.13 -4.74
C GLY A 34 1.14 -17.29 -4.21
N ALA A 35 1.27 -16.02 -4.65
CA ALA A 35 2.22 -15.06 -4.11
C ALA A 35 2.14 -14.92 -2.57
N LYS A 36 3.31 -14.75 -1.93
CA LYS A 36 3.48 -14.70 -0.47
C LYS A 36 4.15 -13.38 -0.04
N PHE A 37 4.18 -13.12 1.27
CA PHE A 37 4.89 -11.98 1.89
C PHE A 37 4.45 -10.62 1.31
N LYS A 38 5.40 -9.75 0.94
CA LYS A 38 5.14 -8.40 0.38
C LYS A 38 4.17 -8.44 -0.80
N ALA A 39 4.36 -9.37 -1.73
CA ALA A 39 3.48 -9.50 -2.90
C ALA A 39 2.04 -9.87 -2.52
N ARG A 40 1.85 -10.65 -1.44
CA ARG A 40 0.52 -10.97 -0.90
C ARG A 40 -0.17 -9.73 -0.33
N ALA A 41 0.55 -8.93 0.46
CA ALA A 41 0.03 -7.68 1.01
C ALA A 41 -0.32 -6.69 -0.11
N LEU A 42 0.57 -6.50 -1.10
CA LEU A 42 0.34 -5.63 -2.24
C LEU A 42 -0.88 -6.05 -3.06
N GLN A 43 -1.03 -7.34 -3.35
CA GLN A 43 -2.21 -7.84 -4.06
C GLN A 43 -3.49 -7.59 -3.25
N TYR A 44 -3.47 -7.84 -1.95
CA TYR A 44 -4.65 -7.66 -1.10
C TYR A 44 -5.17 -6.22 -1.09
N CYS A 45 -4.27 -5.23 -1.12
CA CYS A 45 -4.66 -3.81 -1.21
C CYS A 45 -5.44 -3.47 -2.47
N LEU A 46 -5.27 -4.27 -3.53
CA LEU A 46 -5.85 -4.05 -4.85
C LEU A 46 -7.13 -4.88 -5.07
N GLU A 47 -7.56 -5.69 -4.10
CA GLU A 47 -8.84 -6.39 -4.17
C GLU A 47 -10.00 -5.37 -4.08
N ASP A 48 -11.10 -5.64 -4.81
CA ASP A 48 -12.18 -4.67 -5.04
C ASP A 48 -12.78 -4.08 -3.73
N ASP A 49 -12.89 -4.90 -2.68
CA ASP A 49 -13.44 -4.48 -1.37
C ASP A 49 -12.44 -3.75 -0.47
N VAL A 50 -11.16 -3.70 -0.85
CA VAL A 50 -10.05 -3.14 -0.05
C VAL A 50 -9.49 -1.89 -0.70
N ASN A 51 -9.42 -1.90 -2.04
CA ASN A 51 -8.86 -0.85 -2.86
C ASN A 51 -9.62 0.47 -2.67
N ILE A 52 -8.86 1.56 -2.61
CA ILE A 52 -9.37 2.93 -2.47
C ILE A 52 -8.92 3.85 -3.61
N LEU A 53 -8.10 3.32 -4.52
CA LEU A 53 -7.51 4.08 -5.61
C LEU A 53 -8.58 4.40 -6.65
N GLN A 54 -8.56 5.63 -7.14
CA GLN A 54 -9.38 6.09 -8.24
C GLN A 54 -8.68 5.81 -9.58
N ASN A 55 -9.43 5.87 -10.68
CA ASN A 55 -8.90 5.61 -12.03
C ASN A 55 -7.72 6.50 -12.44
N ASN A 56 -7.56 7.67 -11.81
CA ASN A 56 -6.50 8.62 -12.10
C ASN A 56 -5.37 8.59 -11.06
N ASP A 57 -5.41 7.67 -10.10
CA ASP A 57 -4.35 7.51 -9.12
C ASP A 57 -3.19 6.70 -9.70
N TRP A 58 -1.97 7.08 -9.30
CA TRP A 58 -0.74 6.44 -9.76
C TRP A 58 -0.18 5.56 -8.65
N ILE A 59 0.19 4.32 -8.98
CA ILE A 59 0.88 3.43 -8.05
C ILE A 59 2.38 3.54 -8.30
N VAL A 60 3.09 4.07 -7.31
CA VAL A 60 4.56 4.11 -7.32
C VAL A 60 5.06 3.05 -6.34
N HIS A 61 5.60 1.96 -6.86
CA HIS A 61 6.28 0.94 -6.05
C HIS A 61 7.71 1.39 -5.76
N LEU A 62 8.03 1.55 -4.48
CA LEU A 62 9.37 1.87 -4.00
C LEU A 62 9.95 0.68 -3.25
N ASP A 63 11.25 0.46 -3.41
CA ASP A 63 11.94 -0.56 -2.64
C ASP A 63 12.41 -0.01 -1.28
N GLU A 64 12.69 -0.90 -0.32
CA GLU A 64 13.08 -0.53 1.06
C GLU A 64 14.29 0.42 1.11
N GLU A 65 15.24 0.20 0.21
CA GLU A 65 16.47 0.97 0.10
C GLU A 65 16.27 2.34 -0.60
N THR A 66 15.04 2.65 -1.04
CA THR A 66 14.76 3.88 -1.80
C THR A 66 14.49 5.06 -0.87
N LEU A 67 15.42 6.01 -0.84
CA LEU A 67 15.24 7.27 -0.12
C LEU A 67 14.24 8.19 -0.84
N LEU A 68 13.12 8.47 -0.19
CA LEU A 68 12.15 9.44 -0.67
C LEU A 68 12.64 10.86 -0.37
N THR A 69 13.10 11.57 -1.40
CA THR A 69 13.46 12.99 -1.32
C THR A 69 12.41 13.86 -2.01
N THR A 70 12.30 15.14 -1.66
CA THR A 70 11.41 16.09 -2.35
C THR A 70 11.65 16.09 -3.86
N ASN A 71 12.92 16.00 -4.27
CA ASN A 71 13.28 15.94 -5.69
C ASN A 71 12.83 14.64 -6.34
N ALA A 72 12.94 13.50 -5.65
CA ALA A 72 12.43 12.22 -6.16
C ALA A 72 10.92 12.30 -6.42
N VAL A 73 10.15 12.86 -5.48
CA VAL A 73 8.70 13.05 -5.62
C VAL A 73 8.36 13.97 -6.80
N SER A 74 9.07 15.09 -6.94
CA SER A 74 8.88 16.01 -8.06
C SER A 74 9.11 15.35 -9.41
N SER A 75 10.07 14.44 -9.52
CA SER A 75 10.34 13.71 -10.76
C SER A 75 9.19 12.79 -11.20
N PHE A 76 8.36 12.31 -10.26
CA PHE A 76 7.20 11.47 -10.58
C PHE A 76 5.93 12.29 -10.86
N LEU A 77 5.80 13.48 -10.26
CA LEU A 77 4.61 14.34 -10.37
C LEU A 77 4.65 15.31 -11.57
N LEU A 78 5.82 15.57 -12.16
CA LEU A 78 6.01 16.54 -13.24
C LEU A 78 5.96 15.94 -14.66
N PHE A 79 5.29 14.79 -14.83
CA PHE A 79 5.00 14.24 -16.15
C PHE A 79 3.56 14.54 -16.59
#